data_AF-A0A074YX98-F1
#
_entry.id   AF-A0A074YX98-F1
#
_cell.length_a   1.000
_cell.length_b   1.000
_cell.length_c   1.000
_cell.angle_alpha   90.00
_cell.angle_beta   90.00
_cell.angle_gamma   90.00
#
_symmetry.space_group_name_H-M   'P 1'
#
loop_
_entity.id
_entity.type
_entity.pdbx_description
1 polymer ?
#
loop_
_entity_poly.entity_id
_entity_poly.type
_entity_poly.pdbx_seq_one_letter_code
_entity_poly.pdbx_strand_id
1 'polypeptide(L)'
;MVTDLADFAAKRSAEKSPVSGGNPPSPTLSFEQWVDHQNHQPPSPDLFSDAAVDEEFWTSHQYNPAEADTIPVVQTPPTQYRPSPLDLSNVWHSKRRQLFSPEPSITDNNKLWTFVYRGQPPRFERGTRANCLYVDHGDHYHFVFECCPQNKTRTIQRLIESGNLDRRQSMSIMATVQPVINWNHFAAYLVRAAQTPIICIGKKLEHLRDDLYMVPRERKDCATLLRDDRGSKQKHNNINRKRRRELMKGLIEAYDARSYNEFYMAMSCDDRDDIYDEYGPQWKETAEHSINNYIAGMLSKQLAMRFEEILMTNYHNRQCQHPAHTLEGEHWLDQLMAANKINKQQFLTDLTLVMNKVCTRKNAFVIEGPTTTGKTLFVKLIAENYIYGTVQRSGDHSQFFLMNLLNKALALMEEPRITQLTVNDFKELLGGNPFDIHVKHQKDERLQRLPVLITTNNNLVYYVLDPDGKAILERCFYYKFLIKVGSEELPEPPCHLCTCHFRNWYFKNI
;
A
#
# COMPACT_ATOMS: atom_id res chain seq x y z
N MET A 1 -57.99 24.88 -57.51
CA MET A 1 -57.97 25.82 -58.65
C MET A 1 -57.12 27.01 -58.20
N VAL A 2 -55.84 27.06 -58.61
CA VAL A 2 -55.31 27.92 -59.71
C VAL A 2 -55.15 29.34 -59.16
N THR A 3 -53.98 29.96 -58.96
CA THR A 3 -52.72 30.11 -59.76
C THR A 3 -51.63 30.75 -58.85
N ASP A 4 -50.37 30.31 -58.83
CA ASP A 4 -49.18 30.74 -59.64
C ASP A 4 -48.74 32.22 -59.38
N LEU A 5 -47.47 32.65 -59.22
CA LEU A 5 -46.13 32.30 -59.74
C LEU A 5 -45.05 32.67 -58.65
N ALA A 6 -43.92 31.97 -58.43
CA ALA A 6 -42.62 31.97 -59.16
C ALA A 6 -42.08 33.39 -59.45
N ASP A 7 -40.81 33.78 -59.37
CA ASP A 7 -39.46 33.20 -59.15
C ASP A 7 -38.53 34.45 -59.10
N PHE A 8 -37.34 34.41 -58.46
CA PHE A 8 -36.09 35.03 -59.01
C PHE A 8 -34.91 34.92 -58.03
N ALA A 9 -33.87 34.23 -58.52
CA ALA A 9 -32.53 34.19 -57.96
C ALA A 9 -31.66 35.35 -58.51
N ALA A 10 -30.65 35.82 -57.73
CA ALA A 10 -29.24 35.93 -58.15
C ALA A 10 -28.37 36.87 -57.27
N LYS A 11 -27.28 36.29 -56.73
CA LYS A 11 -25.87 36.75 -56.68
C LYS A 11 -25.52 38.25 -56.50
N ARG A 12 -24.65 38.54 -55.50
CA ARG A 12 -23.29 39.17 -55.63
C ARG A 12 -22.59 39.39 -54.27
N SER A 13 -21.45 38.73 -54.04
CA SER A 13 -20.07 39.29 -53.83
C SER A 13 -19.89 40.21 -52.62
N ALA A 14 -19.27 39.77 -51.52
CA ALA A 14 -17.82 39.65 -51.26
C ALA A 14 -17.11 41.00 -51.01
N GLU A 15 -16.82 41.31 -49.74
CA GLU A 15 -15.76 42.24 -49.33
C GLU A 15 -15.09 41.82 -48.02
N LYS A 16 -13.83 42.23 -47.89
CA LYS A 16 -12.70 41.63 -47.14
C LYS A 16 -12.64 42.01 -45.64
N SER A 17 -12.24 41.03 -44.80
CA SER A 17 -11.21 40.99 -43.71
C SER A 17 -10.91 42.24 -42.84
N PRO A 18 -10.48 42.12 -41.54
CA PRO A 18 -9.52 41.12 -41.08
C PRO A 18 -9.67 40.51 -39.66
N VAL A 19 -9.02 39.35 -39.55
CA VAL A 19 -8.67 38.58 -38.37
C VAL A 19 -7.47 39.23 -37.66
N SER A 20 -7.48 39.26 -36.32
CA SER A 20 -6.27 39.36 -35.50
C SER A 20 -6.32 38.37 -34.33
N GLY A 21 -5.26 37.57 -34.19
CA GLY A 21 -4.85 37.00 -32.90
C GLY A 21 -5.21 35.55 -32.57
N GLY A 22 -5.14 34.61 -33.53
CA GLY A 22 -5.13 33.18 -33.21
C GLY A 22 -3.74 32.69 -32.79
N ASN A 23 -3.62 32.11 -31.59
CA ASN A 23 -2.46 31.31 -31.20
C ASN A 23 -2.38 30.04 -32.06
N PRO A 24 -1.17 29.59 -32.45
CA PRO A 24 -1.02 28.44 -33.36
C PRO A 24 -1.45 27.13 -32.69
N PRO A 25 -2.12 26.22 -33.43
CA PRO A 25 -2.46 24.90 -32.93
C PRO A 25 -1.19 24.05 -32.77
N SER A 26 -1.05 23.43 -31.60
CA SER A 26 -0.04 22.40 -31.33
C SER A 26 -0.16 21.26 -32.35
N PRO A 27 0.97 20.69 -32.82
CA PRO A 27 0.95 19.68 -33.86
C PRO A 27 0.24 18.42 -33.39
N THR A 28 -0.69 17.97 -34.22
CA THR A 28 -1.41 16.70 -34.14
C THR A 28 -0.39 15.57 -34.29
N LEU A 29 -0.04 14.92 -33.18
CA LEU A 29 0.67 13.64 -33.22
C LEU A 29 -0.32 12.56 -33.63
N SER A 30 -0.19 12.10 -34.88
CA SER A 30 -0.83 10.89 -35.35
C SER A 30 -0.27 9.68 -34.58
N PHE A 31 -1.16 8.79 -34.19
CA PHE A 31 -0.91 7.58 -33.41
C PHE A 31 -0.06 6.51 -34.15
N GLU A 32 0.38 6.79 -35.39
CA GLU A 32 1.06 5.82 -36.27
C GLU A 32 2.58 6.04 -36.41
N GLN A 33 3.19 7.00 -35.70
CA GLN A 33 4.65 7.23 -35.75
C GLN A 33 5.43 6.85 -34.49
N TRP A 34 4.79 6.20 -33.50
CA TRP A 34 5.45 5.78 -32.26
C TRP A 34 5.64 4.25 -32.12
N VAL A 35 5.34 3.48 -33.16
CA VAL A 35 5.41 2.00 -33.12
C VAL A 35 6.68 1.41 -33.78
N ASP A 36 7.45 2.17 -34.55
CA ASP A 36 8.53 1.59 -35.39
C ASP A 36 9.98 1.72 -34.87
N HIS A 37 10.21 1.99 -33.59
CA HIS A 37 11.58 1.95 -33.04
C HIS A 37 11.78 1.14 -31.75
N GLN A 38 10.88 0.19 -31.46
CA GLN A 38 11.21 -0.93 -30.57
C GLN A 38 11.08 -2.24 -31.33
N ASN A 39 12.22 -2.82 -31.70
CA ASN A 39 12.50 -4.25 -31.67
C ASN A 39 13.85 -4.46 -32.34
N HIS A 40 14.78 -5.11 -31.64
CA HIS A 40 15.71 -6.13 -32.14
C HIS A 40 16.64 -6.50 -30.97
N GLN A 41 16.14 -7.30 -30.03
CA GLN A 41 16.97 -8.24 -29.29
C GLN A 41 16.29 -9.62 -29.32
N PRO A 42 16.99 -10.67 -29.78
CA PRO A 42 16.43 -12.01 -29.88
C PRO A 42 16.23 -12.66 -28.50
N PRO A 43 15.27 -13.59 -28.38
CA PRO A 43 14.82 -14.15 -27.12
C PRO A 43 15.90 -14.98 -26.41
N SER A 44 16.00 -14.80 -25.10
CA SER A 44 16.82 -15.60 -24.19
C SER A 44 16.32 -17.05 -24.13
N PRO A 45 17.19 -18.06 -24.24
CA PRO A 45 16.78 -19.45 -24.07
C PRO A 45 16.58 -19.82 -22.59
N ASP A 46 15.63 -20.72 -22.39
CA ASP A 46 14.98 -21.16 -21.16
C ASP A 46 15.93 -21.86 -20.16
N LEU A 47 15.83 -21.51 -18.87
CA LEU A 47 16.79 -21.86 -17.81
C LEU A 47 16.51 -23.23 -17.15
N PHE A 48 15.73 -24.10 -17.81
CA PHE A 48 15.45 -25.48 -17.38
C PHE A 48 15.32 -26.46 -18.56
N SER A 49 16.34 -26.52 -19.41
CA SER A 49 16.48 -27.61 -20.39
C SER A 49 17.79 -28.37 -20.14
N ASP A 50 17.71 -29.40 -19.29
CA ASP A 50 18.68 -30.50 -19.32
C ASP A 50 18.03 -31.66 -20.10
N ALA A 51 18.44 -31.80 -21.36
CA ALA A 51 18.40 -33.08 -22.03
C ALA A 51 19.61 -33.90 -21.56
N ALA A 52 19.38 -35.18 -21.24
CA ALA A 52 20.42 -36.22 -21.22
C ALA A 52 21.25 -36.15 -22.53
N VAL A 53 22.55 -36.43 -22.61
CA VAL A 53 23.39 -37.59 -22.24
C VAL A 53 24.85 -37.06 -22.42
N ASP A 54 25.96 -37.55 -21.86
CA ASP A 54 26.52 -38.90 -21.84
C ASP A 54 27.66 -39.01 -20.81
N GLU A 55 27.74 -40.21 -20.24
CA GLU A 55 28.88 -40.79 -19.52
C GLU A 55 30.07 -41.07 -20.45
N GLU A 56 31.24 -41.34 -19.85
CA GLU A 56 32.46 -41.85 -20.50
C GLU A 56 33.27 -40.90 -21.39
N PHE A 57 34.06 -40.01 -20.76
CA PHE A 57 35.36 -39.67 -21.35
C PHE A 57 36.37 -39.30 -20.25
N TRP A 58 37.32 -40.22 -20.02
CA TRP A 58 38.55 -40.14 -19.21
C TRP A 58 38.51 -40.64 -17.75
N THR A 59 38.48 -41.96 -17.62
CA THR A 59 39.38 -42.67 -16.68
C THR A 59 40.83 -42.67 -17.18
N SER A 60 41.78 -42.81 -16.24
CA SER A 60 43.26 -42.85 -16.35
C SER A 60 43.92 -41.45 -16.21
N HIS A 61 44.61 -41.10 -15.12
CA HIS A 61 45.76 -41.78 -14.53
C HIS A 61 45.90 -41.45 -13.02
N GLN A 62 46.27 -42.46 -12.23
CA GLN A 62 46.56 -42.37 -10.79
C GLN A 62 47.84 -41.58 -10.49
N TYR A 63 47.88 -40.93 -9.32
CA TYR A 63 49.11 -40.81 -8.52
C TYR A 63 48.78 -41.06 -7.03
N ASN A 64 49.62 -41.89 -6.40
CA ASN A 64 49.44 -42.50 -5.08
C ASN A 64 50.40 -41.81 -4.07
N PRO A 65 49.93 -41.24 -2.94
CA PRO A 65 50.83 -40.73 -1.91
C PRO A 65 51.02 -41.80 -0.82
N ALA A 66 52.11 -42.56 -0.92
CA ALA A 66 52.70 -43.23 0.23
C ALA A 66 53.56 -42.20 1.00
N GLU A 67 53.66 -42.44 2.31
CA GLU A 67 54.41 -41.68 3.34
C GLU A 67 53.65 -40.51 4.00
N ALA A 68 52.77 -40.88 4.93
CA ALA A 68 52.38 -40.03 6.05
C ALA A 68 53.44 -40.16 7.16
N ASP A 69 54.12 -39.07 7.50
CA ASP A 69 54.93 -39.01 8.72
C ASP A 69 54.00 -38.99 9.94
N THR A 70 53.84 -40.15 10.56
CA THR A 70 53.19 -40.34 11.85
C THR A 70 54.16 -40.02 12.98
N ILE A 71 53.79 -39.08 13.86
CA ILE A 71 54.36 -38.96 15.21
C ILE A 71 53.25 -39.33 16.22
N PRO A 72 53.52 -40.22 17.21
CA PRO A 72 52.49 -40.81 18.06
C PRO A 72 51.94 -39.84 19.12
N VAL A 73 50.63 -39.96 19.34
CA VAL A 73 49.87 -39.27 20.39
C VAL A 73 50.19 -39.88 21.76
N VAL A 74 50.59 -39.05 22.73
CA VAL A 74 50.61 -39.43 24.15
C VAL A 74 49.18 -39.45 24.68
N GLN A 75 48.77 -40.59 25.24
CA GLN A 75 47.45 -40.82 25.82
C GLN A 75 47.17 -39.85 26.97
N THR A 76 45.98 -39.25 26.97
CA THR A 76 45.42 -38.49 28.09
C THR A 76 45.27 -39.36 29.35
N PRO A 77 45.61 -38.87 30.56
CA PRO A 77 45.30 -39.57 31.81
C PRO A 77 43.80 -39.47 32.16
N PRO A 78 43.29 -40.38 33.01
CA PRO A 78 41.87 -40.51 33.30
C PRO A 78 41.29 -39.40 34.18
N THR A 79 39.98 -39.29 34.08
CA THR A 79 39.07 -38.23 34.55
C THR A 79 38.93 -38.15 36.07
N GLN A 80 39.97 -37.78 36.81
CA GLN A 80 39.85 -37.51 38.25
C GLN A 80 40.81 -36.41 38.69
N TYR A 81 40.48 -35.14 38.42
CA TYR A 81 40.87 -33.94 39.17
C TYR A 81 40.32 -32.73 38.40
N ARG A 82 39.08 -32.32 38.71
CA ARG A 82 38.49 -31.08 38.19
C ARG A 82 38.36 -30.10 39.36
N PRO A 83 39.15 -29.01 39.44
CA PRO A 83 38.83 -27.89 40.30
C PRO A 83 37.68 -27.08 39.69
N SER A 84 36.90 -26.42 40.54
CA SER A 84 35.78 -25.52 40.22
C SER A 84 36.18 -24.43 39.21
N PRO A 85 35.29 -24.02 38.27
CA PRO A 85 35.59 -23.02 37.25
C PRO A 85 35.63 -21.62 37.89
N LEU A 86 36.77 -21.27 38.46
CA LEU A 86 37.15 -19.87 38.57
C LEU A 86 37.59 -19.39 37.18
N ASP A 87 37.10 -18.21 36.85
CA ASP A 87 37.16 -17.52 35.58
C ASP A 87 38.61 -17.24 35.12
N LEU A 88 39.23 -18.26 34.52
CA LEU A 88 40.54 -18.19 33.88
C LEU A 88 40.52 -17.42 32.55
N SER A 89 39.35 -17.06 32.03
CA SER A 89 39.24 -16.22 30.83
C SER A 89 39.81 -14.83 31.11
N ASN A 90 39.46 -14.25 32.27
CA ASN A 90 39.85 -12.88 32.62
C ASN A 90 41.34 -12.71 32.94
N VAL A 91 42.00 -13.73 33.49
CA VAL A 91 43.46 -13.71 33.75
C VAL A 91 44.28 -13.83 32.46
N TRP A 92 43.78 -14.55 31.45
CA TRP A 92 44.37 -14.62 30.12
C TRP A 92 44.13 -13.35 29.29
N HIS A 93 42.99 -12.69 29.48
CA HIS A 93 42.63 -11.44 28.78
C HIS A 93 43.46 -10.22 29.21
N SER A 94 44.01 -10.19 30.43
CA SER A 94 44.86 -9.08 30.90
C SER A 94 46.30 -9.18 30.38
N LYS A 95 46.89 -10.39 30.37
CA LYS A 95 48.24 -10.63 29.82
C LYS A 95 48.32 -10.44 28.30
N ARG A 96 47.26 -10.76 27.53
CA ARG A 96 47.23 -10.60 26.06
C ARG A 96 47.19 -9.13 25.62
N ARG A 97 46.50 -8.25 26.37
CA ARG A 97 46.49 -6.80 26.12
C ARG A 97 47.83 -6.12 26.39
N GLN A 98 48.61 -6.63 27.34
CA GLN A 98 49.94 -6.09 27.67
C GLN A 98 51.04 -6.50 26.67
N LEU A 99 50.88 -7.62 25.95
CA LEU A 99 51.90 -8.13 25.03
C LEU A 99 51.75 -7.65 23.57
N PHE A 100 50.57 -7.17 23.16
CA PHE A 100 50.28 -6.84 21.75
C PHE A 100 49.41 -5.59 21.54
N SER A 101 49.68 -4.51 22.28
CA SER A 101 49.09 -3.19 21.95
C SER A 101 50.13 -2.32 21.25
N PRO A 102 50.10 -2.13 19.92
CA PRO A 102 50.55 -0.85 19.38
C PRO A 102 49.49 0.20 19.76
N GLU A 103 49.92 1.33 20.32
CA GLU A 103 49.04 2.47 20.55
C GLU A 103 48.30 2.83 19.25
N PRO A 104 46.98 3.10 19.29
CA PRO A 104 46.24 3.43 18.08
C PRO A 104 46.66 4.82 17.59
N SER A 105 47.44 4.86 16.51
CA SER A 105 47.63 6.09 15.73
C SER A 105 46.31 6.49 15.08
N ILE A 106 45.86 7.71 15.38
CA ILE A 106 44.51 8.28 15.17
C ILE A 106 44.15 8.58 13.69
N THR A 107 44.68 7.87 12.68
CA THR A 107 44.51 8.30 11.26
C THR A 107 43.92 7.29 10.27
N ASP A 108 43.62 6.04 10.62
CA ASP A 108 43.15 5.06 9.63
C ASP A 108 41.73 4.54 9.91
N ASN A 109 40.75 4.99 9.11
CA ASN A 109 39.34 4.53 9.12
C ASN A 109 39.17 3.14 8.43
N ASN A 110 40.21 2.29 8.54
CA ASN A 110 40.26 0.99 7.90
C ASN A 110 39.37 -0.01 8.66
N LYS A 111 38.66 -0.86 7.90
CA LYS A 111 37.83 -1.94 8.43
C LYS A 111 38.32 -3.28 7.91
N LEU A 112 38.06 -4.34 8.66
CA LEU A 112 38.32 -5.71 8.25
C LEU A 112 37.15 -6.24 7.40
N TRP A 113 37.47 -6.90 6.29
CA TRP A 113 36.51 -7.42 5.32
C TRP A 113 36.85 -8.87 4.99
N THR A 114 35.85 -9.62 4.56
CA THR A 114 36.02 -11.00 4.07
C THR A 114 35.25 -11.23 2.79
N PHE A 115 35.69 -12.17 1.96
CA PHE A 115 34.92 -12.73 0.85
C PHE A 115 35.23 -14.21 0.67
N VAL A 116 34.39 -14.91 -0.10
CA VAL A 116 34.54 -16.32 -0.43
C VAL A 116 34.92 -16.47 -1.90
N TYR A 117 35.85 -17.37 -2.18
CA TYR A 117 36.29 -17.71 -3.52
C TYR A 117 36.26 -19.22 -3.72
N ARG A 118 35.74 -19.70 -4.86
CA ARG A 118 35.48 -21.13 -5.13
C ARG A 118 36.20 -21.61 -6.39
N GLY A 119 37.35 -21.02 -6.71
CA GLY A 119 38.12 -21.38 -7.91
C GLY A 119 39.41 -22.13 -7.55
N GLN A 120 40.34 -22.15 -8.50
CA GLN A 120 41.65 -22.78 -8.33
C GLN A 120 42.44 -22.19 -7.14
N PRO A 121 43.36 -22.95 -6.52
CA PRO A 121 44.13 -22.49 -5.37
C PRO A 121 44.82 -21.13 -5.62
N PRO A 122 44.70 -20.16 -4.69
CA PRO A 122 45.32 -18.84 -4.82
C PRO A 122 46.84 -18.93 -4.97
N ARG A 123 47.42 -18.20 -5.93
CA ARG A 123 48.87 -18.15 -6.18
C ARG A 123 49.36 -16.70 -6.16
N PHE A 124 50.08 -16.36 -5.10
CA PHE A 124 50.70 -15.05 -4.94
C PHE A 124 52.19 -15.10 -5.30
N GLU A 125 52.64 -14.19 -6.16
CA GLU A 125 54.05 -14.07 -6.53
C GLU A 125 54.90 -13.53 -5.37
N ARG A 126 56.17 -13.97 -5.30
CA ARG A 126 57.13 -13.48 -4.31
C ARG A 126 57.37 -11.98 -4.53
N GLY A 127 57.05 -11.17 -3.51
CA GLY A 127 57.20 -9.71 -3.56
C GLY A 127 55.91 -8.94 -3.89
N THR A 128 54.75 -9.61 -3.94
CA THR A 128 53.45 -8.93 -4.07
C THR A 128 53.25 -7.88 -2.96
N ARG A 129 52.65 -6.74 -3.33
CA ARG A 129 52.22 -5.69 -2.38
C ARG A 129 50.87 -5.99 -1.72
N ALA A 130 50.25 -7.11 -2.07
CA ALA A 130 49.00 -7.55 -1.47
C ALA A 130 49.17 -7.84 0.03
N ASN A 131 48.17 -7.46 0.82
CA ASN A 131 48.07 -7.83 2.23
C ASN A 131 46.71 -8.48 2.46
N CYS A 132 46.71 -9.79 2.66
CA CYS A 132 45.51 -10.56 2.95
C CYS A 132 45.86 -11.84 3.71
N LEU A 133 44.88 -12.37 4.40
CA LEU A 133 44.91 -13.68 5.03
C LEU A 133 43.87 -14.53 4.30
N TYR A 134 44.20 -15.76 3.94
CA TYR A 134 43.19 -16.67 3.43
C TYR A 134 43.28 -18.05 4.08
N VAL A 135 42.11 -18.69 4.19
CA VAL A 135 41.91 -19.96 4.86
C VAL A 135 41.28 -20.93 3.87
N ASP A 136 41.90 -22.09 3.72
CA ASP A 136 41.45 -23.14 2.81
C ASP A 136 40.50 -24.10 3.54
N HIS A 137 39.26 -24.20 3.06
CA HIS A 137 38.25 -25.14 3.58
C HIS A 137 38.13 -26.41 2.72
N GLY A 138 38.95 -26.56 1.67
CA GLY A 138 39.01 -27.69 0.75
C GLY A 138 38.07 -27.55 -0.46
N ASP A 139 36.89 -26.97 -0.26
CA ASP A 139 35.89 -26.69 -1.31
C ASP A 139 35.80 -25.20 -1.66
N HIS A 140 36.30 -24.31 -0.80
CA HIS A 140 36.39 -22.88 -1.02
C HIS A 140 37.43 -22.20 -0.13
N TYR A 141 37.80 -20.97 -0.48
CA TYR A 141 38.75 -20.13 0.22
C TYR A 141 38.05 -18.93 0.85
N HIS A 142 38.30 -18.71 2.13
CA HIS A 142 37.92 -17.49 2.83
C HIS A 142 39.07 -16.50 2.79
N PHE A 143 38.87 -15.34 2.18
CA PHE A 143 39.82 -14.24 2.23
C PHE A 143 39.44 -13.25 3.32
N VAL A 144 40.45 -12.65 3.94
CA VAL A 144 40.34 -11.58 4.93
C VAL A 144 41.36 -10.51 4.57
N PHE A 145 40.91 -9.26 4.52
CA PHE A 145 41.74 -8.12 4.17
C PHE A 145 41.26 -6.87 4.90
N GLU A 146 42.14 -5.89 5.05
CA GLU A 146 41.83 -4.66 5.79
C GLU A 146 41.95 -3.46 4.85
N CYS A 147 40.87 -2.68 4.73
CA CYS A 147 40.85 -1.48 3.91
C CYS A 147 39.76 -0.49 4.33
N CYS A 148 39.94 0.76 3.91
CA CYS A 148 38.91 1.80 3.94
C CYS A 148 37.69 1.38 3.09
N PRO A 149 36.44 1.56 3.56
CA PRO A 149 35.22 1.14 2.84
C PRO A 149 35.12 1.65 1.39
N GLN A 150 35.58 2.87 1.15
CA GLN A 150 35.59 3.53 -0.16
C GLN A 150 36.55 2.85 -1.15
N ASN A 151 37.58 2.15 -0.65
CA ASN A 151 38.61 1.49 -1.47
C ASN A 151 38.40 -0.03 -1.59
N LYS A 152 37.27 -0.56 -1.09
CA LYS A 152 37.00 -2.01 -1.00
C LYS A 152 37.07 -2.71 -2.35
N THR A 153 36.32 -2.22 -3.35
CA THR A 153 36.25 -2.82 -4.70
C THR A 153 37.63 -2.85 -5.36
N ARG A 154 38.37 -1.74 -5.27
CA ARG A 154 39.73 -1.63 -5.81
C ARG A 154 40.71 -2.59 -5.12
N THR A 155 40.54 -2.78 -3.81
CA THR A 155 41.39 -3.71 -3.04
C THR A 155 41.12 -5.16 -3.44
N ILE A 156 39.85 -5.54 -3.59
CA ILE A 156 39.47 -6.90 -4.04
C ILE A 156 39.99 -7.17 -5.45
N GLN A 157 39.86 -6.23 -6.38
CA GLN A 157 40.40 -6.39 -7.74
C GLN A 157 41.92 -6.63 -7.73
N ARG A 158 42.66 -5.89 -6.90
CA ARG A 158 44.10 -6.13 -6.70
C ARG A 158 44.39 -7.51 -6.12
N LEU A 159 43.56 -8.02 -5.21
CA LEU A 159 43.71 -9.37 -4.65
C LEU A 159 43.41 -10.45 -5.69
N ILE A 160 42.41 -10.25 -6.54
CA ILE A 160 42.10 -11.14 -7.67
C ILE A 160 43.30 -11.21 -8.63
N GLU A 161 43.86 -10.06 -8.99
CA GLU A 161 45.01 -9.99 -9.89
C GLU A 161 46.28 -10.59 -9.27
N SER A 162 46.62 -10.18 -8.05
CA SER A 162 47.86 -10.60 -7.38
C SER A 162 47.83 -12.03 -6.85
N GLY A 163 46.65 -12.58 -6.58
CA GLY A 163 46.45 -13.97 -6.18
C GLY A 163 46.17 -14.91 -7.34
N ASN A 164 46.19 -14.41 -8.59
CA ASN A 164 45.87 -15.13 -9.82
C ASN A 164 44.52 -15.90 -9.72
N LEU A 165 43.51 -15.24 -9.14
CA LEU A 165 42.16 -15.79 -8.98
C LEU A 165 41.42 -15.72 -10.32
N ASP A 166 40.47 -16.65 -10.54
CA ASP A 166 39.67 -16.64 -11.76
C ASP A 166 38.83 -15.37 -11.87
N ARG A 167 39.13 -14.54 -12.87
CA ARG A 167 38.42 -13.28 -13.14
C ARG A 167 36.94 -13.49 -13.45
N ARG A 168 36.55 -14.66 -13.97
CA ARG A 168 35.13 -15.00 -14.21
C ARG A 168 34.35 -15.09 -12.90
N GLN A 169 35.00 -15.40 -11.78
CA GLN A 169 34.38 -15.42 -10.45
C GLN A 169 34.30 -14.03 -9.78
N SER A 170 34.77 -12.95 -10.42
CA SER A 170 34.78 -11.60 -9.84
C SER A 170 33.40 -11.18 -9.32
N MET A 171 32.32 -11.47 -10.06
CA MET A 171 30.95 -11.17 -9.60
C MET A 171 30.52 -12.01 -8.39
N SER A 172 30.90 -13.29 -8.36
CA SER A 172 30.62 -14.18 -7.21
C SER A 172 31.40 -13.76 -5.96
N ILE A 173 32.68 -13.40 -6.13
CA ILE A 173 33.52 -12.84 -5.07
C ILE A 173 32.87 -11.58 -4.51
N MET A 174 32.51 -10.61 -5.36
CA MET A 174 31.91 -9.34 -4.94
C MET A 174 30.57 -9.55 -4.20
N ALA A 175 29.77 -10.54 -4.60
CA ALA A 175 28.51 -10.88 -3.94
C ALA A 175 28.67 -11.46 -2.52
N THR A 176 29.84 -12.00 -2.18
CA THR A 176 30.12 -12.59 -0.86
C THR A 176 30.89 -11.68 0.09
N VAL A 177 31.18 -10.44 -0.34
CA VAL A 177 31.98 -9.49 0.45
C VAL A 177 31.19 -9.03 1.68
N GLN A 178 31.74 -9.21 2.87
CA GLN A 178 31.12 -8.82 4.13
C GLN A 178 32.13 -8.13 5.07
N PRO A 179 31.70 -7.14 5.89
CA PRO A 179 32.55 -6.59 6.94
C PRO A 179 32.66 -7.60 8.09
N VAL A 180 33.86 -7.74 8.65
CA VAL A 180 34.08 -8.55 9.85
C VAL A 180 33.87 -7.68 11.08
N ILE A 181 32.70 -7.82 11.72
CA ILE A 181 32.29 -7.00 12.87
C ILE A 181 32.91 -7.52 14.18
N ASN A 182 33.00 -8.84 14.34
CA ASN A 182 33.57 -9.49 15.52
C ASN A 182 34.59 -10.54 15.08
N TRP A 183 35.87 -10.19 15.20
CA TRP A 183 36.97 -11.05 14.80
C TRP A 183 36.97 -12.38 15.55
N ASN A 184 36.73 -12.39 16.86
CA ASN A 184 36.81 -13.62 17.67
C ASN A 184 35.79 -14.68 17.22
N HIS A 185 34.55 -14.25 16.96
CA HIS A 185 33.51 -15.18 16.47
C HIS A 185 33.79 -15.63 15.03
N PHE A 186 34.29 -14.74 14.18
CA PHE A 186 34.64 -15.07 12.81
C PHE A 186 35.87 -15.99 12.73
N ALA A 187 36.85 -15.81 13.60
CA ALA A 187 38.04 -16.64 13.71
C ALA A 187 37.69 -18.06 14.13
N ALA A 188 36.75 -18.24 15.07
CA ALA A 188 36.26 -19.56 15.48
C ALA A 188 35.56 -20.31 14.33
N TYR A 189 34.90 -19.56 13.44
CA TYR A 189 34.29 -20.08 12.22
C TYR A 189 35.33 -20.51 11.16
N LEU A 190 36.44 -19.79 11.04
CA LEU A 190 37.48 -20.09 10.05
C LEU A 190 38.23 -21.39 10.36
N VAL A 191 38.42 -21.74 11.64
CA VAL A 191 39.24 -22.88 12.07
C VAL A 191 38.37 -24.09 12.40
N ARG A 192 37.86 -24.76 11.35
CA ARG A 192 36.91 -25.88 11.45
C ARG A 192 37.53 -27.24 11.75
N ALA A 193 38.74 -27.47 11.26
CA ALA A 193 39.41 -28.77 11.29
C ALA A 193 40.78 -28.67 11.96
N ALA A 194 41.35 -29.82 12.35
CA ALA A 194 42.63 -29.85 13.03
C ALA A 194 43.81 -29.36 12.18
N GLN A 195 43.65 -29.37 10.85
CA GLN A 195 44.66 -29.00 9.86
C GLN A 195 44.08 -28.02 8.81
N THR A 196 43.34 -27.00 9.24
CA THR A 196 42.89 -25.96 8.29
C THR A 196 44.10 -25.12 7.84
N PRO A 197 44.48 -25.12 6.54
CA PRO A 197 45.60 -24.33 6.05
C PRO A 197 45.28 -22.83 6.15
N ILE A 198 46.10 -22.10 6.89
CA ILE A 198 45.98 -20.64 7.06
C ILE A 198 47.21 -20.00 6.39
N ILE A 199 46.98 -19.21 5.35
CA ILE A 199 48.03 -18.55 4.59
C ILE A 199 47.93 -17.04 4.79
N CYS A 200 49.00 -16.41 5.25
CA CYS A 200 49.10 -14.96 5.35
C CYS A 200 50.03 -14.42 4.26
N ILE A 201 49.52 -13.46 3.49
CA ILE A 201 50.25 -12.75 2.45
C ILE A 201 50.52 -11.33 2.94
N GLY A 202 51.79 -10.97 2.98
CA GLY A 202 52.24 -9.71 3.58
C GLY A 202 52.26 -9.75 5.12
N LYS A 203 52.72 -8.66 5.73
CA LYS A 203 52.93 -8.58 7.20
C LYS A 203 51.76 -7.94 7.95
N LYS A 204 50.85 -7.25 7.26
CA LYS A 204 49.83 -6.41 7.91
C LYS A 204 48.87 -7.20 8.81
N LEU A 205 48.56 -8.45 8.44
CA LEU A 205 47.58 -9.29 9.13
C LEU A 205 48.22 -10.48 9.88
N GLU A 206 49.53 -10.46 10.11
CA GLU A 206 50.23 -11.54 10.83
C GLU A 206 49.68 -11.75 12.25
N HIS A 207 49.34 -10.67 12.95
CA HIS A 207 48.71 -10.75 14.28
C HIS A 207 47.37 -11.50 14.26
N LEU A 208 46.54 -11.30 13.23
CA LEU A 208 45.27 -12.02 13.06
C LEU A 208 45.51 -13.49 12.69
N ARG A 209 46.54 -13.79 11.89
CA ARG A 209 46.95 -15.16 11.60
C ARG A 209 47.31 -15.90 12.89
N ASP A 210 48.12 -15.27 13.74
CA ASP A 210 48.59 -15.87 14.98
C ASP A 210 47.44 -16.07 15.97
N ASP A 211 46.46 -15.16 15.98
CA ASP A 211 45.22 -15.33 16.73
C ASP A 211 44.44 -16.58 16.32
N LEU A 212 44.36 -16.93 15.03
CA LEU A 212 43.65 -18.13 14.56
C LEU A 212 44.21 -19.43 15.12
N TYR A 213 45.52 -19.51 15.39
CA TYR A 213 46.12 -20.70 16.02
C TYR A 213 45.71 -20.89 17.48
N MET A 214 45.23 -19.82 18.13
CA MET A 214 44.89 -19.80 19.57
C MET A 214 43.37 -19.88 19.82
N VAL A 215 42.54 -19.94 18.78
CA VAL A 215 41.07 -19.89 18.90
C VAL A 215 40.48 -21.29 19.16
N PRO A 216 39.55 -21.46 20.13
CA PRO A 216 38.84 -22.70 20.33
C PRO A 216 38.01 -23.10 19.11
N ARG A 217 38.12 -24.35 18.67
CA ARG A 217 37.47 -24.86 17.45
C ARG A 217 35.98 -25.08 17.68
N GLU A 218 35.13 -24.35 16.95
CA GLU A 218 33.68 -24.57 16.94
C GLU A 218 33.26 -25.25 15.62
N ARG A 219 32.59 -26.41 15.68
CA ARG A 219 32.03 -27.06 14.49
C ARG A 219 30.75 -26.32 14.05
N LYS A 220 30.87 -25.33 13.16
CA LYS A 220 29.73 -24.66 12.47
C LYS A 220 29.92 -24.69 10.95
N ASP A 221 28.88 -25.10 10.23
CA ASP A 221 28.85 -25.25 8.77
C ASP A 221 28.56 -23.91 8.04
N CYS A 222 29.16 -23.71 6.85
CA CYS A 222 28.95 -22.54 5.97
C CYS A 222 27.48 -22.32 5.62
N ALA A 223 26.73 -23.42 5.44
CA ALA A 223 25.35 -23.38 4.96
C ALA A 223 24.36 -22.82 5.99
N THR A 224 24.66 -22.93 7.29
CA THR A 224 23.74 -22.56 8.37
C THR A 224 23.68 -21.05 8.60
N LEU A 225 24.80 -20.33 8.45
CA LEU A 225 24.86 -18.87 8.60
C LEU A 225 24.04 -18.12 7.55
N LEU A 226 24.07 -18.56 6.29
CA LEU A 226 23.25 -17.97 5.23
C LEU A 226 21.75 -18.21 5.45
N ARG A 227 21.36 -19.26 6.19
CA ARG A 227 19.97 -19.56 6.52
C ARG A 227 19.48 -18.75 7.73
N ASP A 228 20.28 -18.64 8.78
CA ASP A 228 19.93 -17.86 9.97
C ASP A 228 19.90 -16.35 9.68
N ASP A 229 20.80 -15.87 8.83
CA ASP A 229 20.83 -14.46 8.40
C ASP A 229 19.69 -14.12 7.41
N ARG A 230 19.23 -15.10 6.60
CA ARG A 230 18.00 -14.96 5.80
C ARG A 230 16.75 -14.97 6.67
N GLY A 231 16.68 -15.87 7.67
CA GLY A 231 15.55 -15.96 8.60
C GLY A 231 15.39 -14.70 9.47
N SER A 232 16.51 -14.14 9.96
CA SER A 232 16.52 -12.89 10.73
C SER A 232 16.16 -11.67 9.86
N LYS A 233 16.71 -11.56 8.64
CA LYS A 233 16.36 -10.51 7.68
C LYS A 233 14.91 -10.58 7.23
N GLN A 234 14.38 -11.78 6.98
CA GLN A 234 12.97 -11.96 6.61
C GLN A 234 12.04 -11.56 7.76
N LYS A 235 12.37 -11.91 9.01
CA LYS A 235 11.62 -11.48 10.20
C LYS A 235 11.67 -9.95 10.38
N HIS A 236 12.84 -9.34 10.22
CA HIS A 236 13.00 -7.89 10.29
C HIS A 236 12.25 -7.15 9.16
N ASN A 237 12.32 -7.64 7.93
CA ASN A 237 11.58 -7.10 6.79
C ASN A 237 10.06 -7.19 6.98
N ASN A 238 9.57 -8.29 7.55
CA ASN A 238 8.15 -8.45 7.88
C ASN A 238 7.69 -7.46 8.96
N ILE A 239 8.52 -7.24 9.99
CA ILE A 239 8.25 -6.23 11.04
C ILE A 239 8.22 -4.82 10.44
N ASN A 240 9.19 -4.46 9.60
CA ASN A 240 9.22 -3.15 8.93
C ASN A 240 8.05 -2.98 7.96
N ARG A 241 7.63 -4.03 7.25
CA ARG A 241 6.45 -3.97 6.36
C ARG A 241 5.15 -3.79 7.14
N LYS A 242 5.02 -4.45 8.30
CA LYS A 242 3.87 -4.27 9.20
C LYS A 242 3.83 -2.84 9.75
N ARG A 243 4.96 -2.34 10.26
CA ARG A 243 5.09 -0.97 10.78
C ARG A 243 4.73 0.08 9.73
N ARG A 244 5.24 -0.05 8.50
CA ARG A 244 4.85 0.81 7.37
C ARG A 244 3.34 0.75 7.12
N ARG A 245 2.76 -0.44 7.03
CA ARG A 245 1.30 -0.54 6.85
C ARG A 245 0.52 0.16 7.98
N GLU A 246 0.96 0.02 9.23
CA GLU A 246 0.34 0.67 10.39
C GLU A 246 0.50 2.19 10.36
N LEU A 247 1.66 2.70 9.94
CA LEU A 247 1.90 4.14 9.78
C LEU A 247 0.96 4.74 8.72
N MET A 248 0.91 4.17 7.51
CA MET A 248 0.02 4.65 6.45
C MET A 248 -1.44 4.62 6.89
N LYS A 249 -1.85 3.52 7.54
CA LYS A 249 -3.19 3.38 8.10
C LYS A 249 -3.48 4.45 9.15
N GLY A 250 -2.56 4.69 10.08
CA GLY A 250 -2.70 5.70 11.12
C GLY A 250 -2.83 7.11 10.56
N LEU A 251 -2.06 7.45 9.51
CA LEU A 251 -2.19 8.74 8.81
C LEU A 251 -3.56 8.87 8.13
N ILE A 252 -4.01 7.85 7.40
CA ILE A 252 -5.33 7.88 6.74
C ILE A 252 -6.47 8.02 7.76
N GLU A 253 -6.38 7.33 8.91
CA GLU A 253 -7.34 7.46 10.00
C GLU A 253 -7.29 8.86 10.64
N ALA A 254 -6.10 9.43 10.83
CA ALA A 254 -5.93 10.77 11.41
C ALA A 254 -6.50 11.89 10.51
N TYR A 255 -6.27 11.81 9.20
CA TYR A 255 -6.83 12.76 8.24
C TYR A 255 -8.26 12.42 7.79
N ASP A 256 -8.79 11.27 8.23
CA ASP A 256 -10.06 10.71 7.77
C ASP A 256 -10.19 10.70 6.23
N ALA A 257 -9.14 10.35 5.47
CA ALA A 257 -9.18 10.49 4.01
C ALA A 257 -9.98 9.37 3.31
N ARG A 258 -10.82 9.70 2.31
CA ARG A 258 -11.63 8.72 1.52
C ARG A 258 -11.23 8.63 0.06
N SER A 259 -10.33 9.49 -0.37
CA SER A 259 -9.74 9.42 -1.68
C SER A 259 -8.27 9.80 -1.60
N TYR A 260 -7.49 9.34 -2.56
CA TYR A 260 -6.09 9.71 -2.64
C TYR A 260 -5.93 11.24 -2.74
N ASN A 261 -6.79 11.93 -3.50
CA ASN A 261 -6.71 13.38 -3.65
C ASN A 261 -7.03 14.11 -2.33
N GLU A 262 -8.02 13.66 -1.56
CA GLU A 262 -8.27 14.18 -0.20
C GLU A 262 -7.05 14.01 0.70
N PHE A 263 -6.48 12.81 0.71
CA PHE A 263 -5.29 12.51 1.50
C PHE A 263 -4.11 13.40 1.10
N TYR A 264 -3.86 13.51 -0.21
CA TYR A 264 -2.78 14.32 -0.78
C TYR A 264 -2.91 15.81 -0.42
N MET A 265 -4.13 16.37 -0.48
CA MET A 265 -4.38 17.77 -0.19
C MET A 265 -4.40 18.10 1.31
N ALA A 266 -4.67 17.11 2.17
CA ALA A 266 -4.70 17.29 3.62
C ALA A 266 -3.30 17.29 4.25
N MET A 267 -2.31 16.69 3.58
CA MET A 267 -0.94 16.58 4.08
C MET A 267 -0.09 17.83 3.78
N SER A 268 0.82 18.16 4.69
CA SER A 268 1.82 19.21 4.44
C SER A 268 2.83 18.79 3.35
N CYS A 269 3.69 19.70 2.90
CA CYS A 269 4.81 19.33 2.02
C CYS A 269 5.77 18.37 2.72
N ASP A 270 6.09 18.64 3.98
CA ASP A 270 7.03 17.85 4.77
C ASP A 270 6.50 16.42 5.01
N ASP A 271 5.21 16.27 5.36
CA ASP A 271 4.59 14.94 5.52
C ASP A 271 4.64 14.12 4.23
N ARG A 272 4.54 14.78 3.06
CA ARG A 272 4.61 14.12 1.76
C ARG A 272 6.03 13.67 1.44
N ASP A 273 7.03 14.46 1.76
CA ASP A 273 8.43 14.10 1.59
C ASP A 273 8.82 12.94 2.52
N ASP A 274 8.37 12.96 3.78
CA ASP A 274 8.58 11.86 4.74
C ASP A 274 7.93 10.54 4.28
N ILE A 275 6.72 10.60 3.72
CA ILE A 275 6.05 9.43 3.14
C ILE A 275 6.81 8.96 1.89
N TYR A 276 7.30 9.88 1.06
CA TYR A 276 8.09 9.51 -0.10
C TYR A 276 9.39 8.81 0.31
N ASP A 277 10.05 9.27 1.37
CA ASP A 277 11.28 8.67 1.89
C ASP A 277 11.03 7.27 2.49
N GLU A 278 9.90 7.05 3.16
CA GLU A 278 9.58 5.76 3.81
C GLU A 278 9.05 4.68 2.84
N TYR A 279 8.26 5.08 1.84
CA TYR A 279 7.56 4.16 0.91
C TYR A 279 8.12 4.19 -0.51
N GLY A 280 8.93 5.19 -0.85
CA GLY A 280 9.48 5.39 -2.18
C GLY A 280 8.40 5.70 -3.23
N PRO A 281 8.69 5.47 -4.52
CA PRO A 281 7.79 5.80 -5.62
C PRO A 281 6.41 5.14 -5.57
N GLN A 282 6.25 4.02 -4.84
CA GLN A 282 5.02 3.22 -4.74
C GLN A 282 4.08 3.67 -3.60
N TRP A 283 4.36 4.82 -2.98
CA TRP A 283 3.59 5.30 -1.84
C TRP A 283 2.14 5.58 -2.23
N LYS A 284 1.87 6.01 -3.48
CA LYS A 284 0.53 6.28 -3.98
C LYS A 284 -0.35 5.03 -4.00
N GLU A 285 0.11 3.94 -4.60
CA GLU A 285 -0.63 2.67 -4.65
C GLU A 285 -0.86 2.11 -3.25
N THR A 286 0.13 2.28 -2.37
CA THR A 286 0.04 1.87 -0.96
C THR A 286 -1.01 2.69 -0.21
N ALA A 287 -1.08 4.01 -0.44
CA ALA A 287 -2.07 4.89 0.13
C ALA A 287 -3.48 4.54 -0.40
N GLU A 288 -3.65 4.37 -1.71
CA GLU A 288 -4.94 3.98 -2.33
C GLU A 288 -5.45 2.64 -1.76
N HIS A 289 -4.60 1.63 -1.66
CA HIS A 289 -4.97 0.36 -1.04
C HIS A 289 -5.39 0.52 0.42
N SER A 290 -4.67 1.34 1.18
CA SER A 290 -4.95 1.57 2.60
C SER A 290 -6.24 2.36 2.80
N ILE A 291 -6.53 3.35 1.94
CA ILE A 291 -7.80 4.11 1.92
C ILE A 291 -8.96 3.18 1.60
N ASN A 292 -8.84 2.31 0.60
CA ASN A 292 -9.87 1.33 0.25
C ASN A 292 -10.17 0.38 1.43
N ASN A 293 -9.14 -0.12 2.11
CA ASN A 293 -9.32 -0.95 3.31
C ASN A 293 -9.98 -0.17 4.47
N TYR A 294 -9.62 1.10 4.65
CA TYR A 294 -10.23 1.96 5.66
C TYR A 294 -11.74 2.18 5.40
N ILE A 295 -12.09 2.51 4.16
CA ILE A 295 -13.48 2.64 3.70
C ILE A 295 -14.24 1.31 3.89
N ALA A 296 -13.66 0.20 3.47
CA ALA A 296 -14.28 -1.12 3.61
C ALA A 296 -14.53 -1.50 5.08
N GLY A 297 -13.57 -1.19 5.96
CA GLY A 297 -13.73 -1.39 7.40
C GLY A 297 -14.87 -0.55 8.00
N MET A 298 -15.02 0.70 7.56
CA MET A 298 -16.13 1.55 8.00
C MET A 298 -17.47 1.15 7.44
N LEU A 299 -17.51 0.78 6.15
CA LEU A 299 -18.70 0.24 5.52
C LEU A 299 -19.20 -1.01 6.25
N SER A 300 -18.30 -1.94 6.56
CA SER A 300 -18.64 -3.16 7.30
C SER A 300 -19.29 -2.86 8.66
N LYS A 301 -18.76 -1.88 9.40
CA LYS A 301 -19.36 -1.39 10.66
C LYS A 301 -20.75 -0.78 10.41
N GLN A 302 -20.89 0.10 9.43
CA GLN A 302 -22.16 0.76 9.12
C GLN A 302 -23.25 -0.23 8.67
N LEU A 303 -22.88 -1.27 7.92
CA LEU A 303 -23.83 -2.30 7.48
C LEU A 303 -24.32 -3.19 8.63
N ALA A 304 -23.50 -3.35 9.68
CA ALA A 304 -23.82 -4.18 10.85
C ALA A 304 -24.58 -3.42 11.95
N MET A 305 -24.47 -2.09 12.00
CA MET A 305 -25.12 -1.25 13.00
C MET A 305 -26.54 -0.86 12.60
N ARG A 306 -27.37 -0.60 13.62
CA ARG A 306 -28.68 0.03 13.47
C ARG A 306 -28.54 1.54 13.29
N PHE A 307 -29.59 2.19 12.78
CA PHE A 307 -29.66 3.63 12.54
C PHE A 307 -29.32 4.43 13.80
N GLU A 308 -29.91 4.03 14.92
CA GLU A 308 -29.73 4.62 16.24
C GLU A 308 -28.28 4.49 16.73
N GLU A 309 -27.66 3.32 16.53
CA GLU A 309 -26.27 3.07 16.89
C GLU A 309 -25.30 3.93 16.07
N ILE A 310 -25.60 4.13 14.78
CA ILE A 310 -24.83 5.02 13.90
C ILE A 310 -24.94 6.46 14.37
N LEU A 311 -26.15 6.92 14.73
CA LEU A 311 -26.34 8.25 15.31
C LEU A 311 -25.69 8.41 16.68
N MET A 312 -25.36 7.34 17.40
CA MET A 312 -24.66 7.43 18.69
C MET A 312 -23.14 7.41 18.53
N THR A 313 -22.63 6.68 17.55
CA THR A 313 -21.18 6.42 17.39
C THR A 313 -20.52 7.32 16.35
N ASN A 314 -21.27 7.82 15.38
CA ASN A 314 -20.74 8.43 14.17
C ASN A 314 -21.52 9.71 13.81
N TYR A 315 -21.71 10.61 14.78
CA TYR A 315 -22.67 11.73 14.69
C TYR A 315 -22.08 13.08 14.32
N HIS A 316 -20.84 13.06 13.83
CA HIS A 316 -20.16 14.25 13.36
C HIS A 316 -19.83 14.04 11.88
N ASN A 317 -20.29 14.97 11.06
CA ASN A 317 -19.74 15.11 9.72
C ASN A 317 -18.34 15.76 9.81
N ARG A 318 -17.54 15.68 8.76
CA ARG A 318 -16.17 16.24 8.72
C ARG A 318 -16.09 17.75 8.87
N GLN A 319 -17.19 18.43 8.56
CA GLN A 319 -17.32 19.88 8.63
C GLN A 319 -17.94 20.33 9.95
N CYS A 320 -18.15 19.39 10.89
CA CYS A 320 -18.84 19.64 12.13
C CYS A 320 -17.91 20.42 13.04
N GLN A 321 -18.39 21.55 13.56
CA GLN A 321 -17.67 22.34 14.55
C GLN A 321 -17.91 21.85 15.99
N HIS A 322 -18.52 20.67 16.16
CA HIS A 322 -18.88 20.09 17.46
C HIS A 322 -19.60 21.11 18.38
N PRO A 323 -20.79 21.58 17.99
CA PRO A 323 -21.48 22.61 18.75
C PRO A 323 -21.76 22.14 20.18
N ALA A 324 -21.34 22.94 21.17
CA ALA A 324 -21.59 22.67 22.59
C ALA A 324 -23.10 22.75 22.93
N HIS A 325 -23.86 23.54 22.18
CA HIS A 325 -25.30 23.73 22.34
C HIS A 325 -26.01 23.48 21.01
N THR A 326 -26.96 22.53 21.00
CA THR A 326 -27.74 22.17 19.80
C THR A 326 -29.19 22.63 19.87
N LEU A 327 -29.64 23.17 21.01
CA LEU A 327 -31.06 23.43 21.31
C LEU A 327 -31.75 24.32 20.27
N GLU A 328 -31.09 25.36 19.79
CA GLU A 328 -31.66 26.27 18.79
C GLU A 328 -31.89 25.56 17.45
N GLY A 329 -30.92 24.76 17.01
CA GLY A 329 -31.06 23.95 15.79
C GLY A 329 -32.11 22.85 15.92
N GLU A 330 -32.23 22.24 17.11
CA GLU A 330 -33.29 21.28 17.40
C GLU A 330 -34.68 21.93 17.37
N HIS A 331 -34.82 23.12 17.94
CA HIS A 331 -36.07 23.88 17.90
C HIS A 331 -36.43 24.31 16.48
N TRP A 332 -35.43 24.69 15.67
CA TRP A 332 -35.65 24.96 14.25
C TRP A 332 -36.13 23.72 13.49
N LEU A 333 -35.61 22.53 13.80
CA LEU A 333 -36.12 21.28 13.22
C LEU A 333 -37.57 20.98 13.63
N ASP A 334 -37.98 21.35 14.84
CA ASP A 334 -39.39 21.30 15.26
C ASP A 334 -40.28 22.27 14.46
N GLN A 335 -39.81 23.50 14.27
CA GLN A 335 -40.49 24.48 13.43
C GLN A 335 -40.61 23.99 11.98
N LEU A 336 -39.56 23.37 11.43
CA LEU A 336 -39.58 22.77 10.10
C LEU A 336 -40.70 21.72 9.96
N MET A 337 -40.87 20.84 10.95
CA MET A 337 -41.96 19.85 10.93
C MET A 337 -43.32 20.53 11.09
N ALA A 338 -43.45 21.46 12.03
CA ALA A 338 -44.72 22.13 12.34
C ALA A 338 -45.23 22.99 11.18
N ALA A 339 -44.37 23.83 10.58
CA ALA A 339 -44.70 24.68 9.44
C ALA A 339 -45.18 23.85 8.24
N ASN A 340 -44.57 22.69 8.00
CA ASN A 340 -44.96 21.77 6.94
C ASN A 340 -46.12 20.84 7.31
N LYS A 341 -46.71 20.98 8.51
CA LYS A 341 -47.81 20.15 9.03
C LYS A 341 -47.48 18.65 9.06
N ILE A 342 -46.22 18.33 9.35
CA ILE A 342 -45.72 16.96 9.42
C ILE A 342 -45.78 16.48 10.87
N ASN A 343 -46.38 15.30 11.08
CA ASN A 343 -46.31 14.63 12.37
C ASN A 343 -44.88 14.11 12.59
N LYS A 344 -44.15 14.78 13.49
CA LYS A 344 -42.77 14.46 13.83
C LYS A 344 -42.56 13.01 14.25
N GLN A 345 -43.44 12.45 15.09
CA GLN A 345 -43.31 11.07 15.59
C GLN A 345 -43.38 10.07 14.44
N GLN A 346 -44.40 10.22 13.60
CA GLN A 346 -44.60 9.34 12.44
C GLN A 346 -43.43 9.48 11.45
N PHE A 347 -42.98 10.71 11.19
CA PHE A 347 -41.86 11.01 10.31
C PHE A 347 -40.57 10.31 10.78
N LEU A 348 -40.23 10.43 12.06
CA LEU A 348 -39.04 9.80 12.64
C LEU A 348 -39.15 8.27 12.68
N THR A 349 -40.34 7.74 12.95
CA THR A 349 -40.62 6.30 12.92
C THR A 349 -40.40 5.74 11.52
N ASP A 350 -40.99 6.36 10.51
CA ASP A 350 -40.89 5.94 9.12
C ASP A 350 -39.45 6.05 8.59
N LEU A 351 -38.73 7.10 8.97
CA LEU A 351 -37.31 7.23 8.68
C LEU A 351 -36.51 6.08 9.31
N THR A 352 -36.76 5.77 10.58
CA THR A 352 -36.08 4.68 11.30
C THR A 352 -36.33 3.34 10.64
N LEU A 353 -37.58 3.07 10.23
CA LEU A 353 -37.95 1.84 9.53
C LEU A 353 -37.20 1.67 8.20
N VAL A 354 -37.06 2.76 7.41
CA VAL A 354 -36.30 2.75 6.16
C VAL A 354 -34.81 2.54 6.43
N MET A 355 -34.22 3.33 7.32
CA MET A 355 -32.78 3.29 7.61
C MET A 355 -32.34 1.93 8.17
N ASN A 356 -33.17 1.32 9.01
CA ASN A 356 -32.95 -0.04 9.54
C ASN A 356 -33.37 -1.16 8.56
N LYS A 357 -33.82 -0.82 7.34
CA LYS A 357 -34.24 -1.79 6.30
C LYS A 357 -35.32 -2.77 6.80
N VAL A 358 -36.20 -2.33 7.71
CA VAL A 358 -37.17 -3.20 8.41
C VAL A 358 -38.31 -3.62 7.49
N CYS A 359 -38.88 -2.68 6.74
CA CYS A 359 -40.06 -2.95 5.92
C CYS A 359 -39.70 -3.80 4.69
N THR A 360 -40.52 -4.78 4.33
CA THR A 360 -40.38 -5.48 3.04
C THR A 360 -41.09 -4.68 1.95
N ARG A 361 -40.49 -4.55 0.75
CA ARG A 361 -41.07 -3.84 -0.41
C ARG A 361 -41.30 -2.34 -0.23
N LYS A 362 -40.79 -1.74 0.85
CA LYS A 362 -40.85 -0.30 1.11
C LYS A 362 -39.53 0.14 1.72
N ASN A 363 -38.66 0.75 0.92
CA ASN A 363 -37.26 0.96 1.26
C ASN A 363 -36.76 2.38 0.93
N ALA A 364 -37.68 3.28 0.59
CA ALA A 364 -37.38 4.64 0.19
C ALA A 364 -38.08 5.66 1.08
N PHE A 365 -37.37 6.73 1.40
CA PHE A 365 -37.85 7.89 2.13
C PHE A 365 -37.76 9.12 1.23
N VAL A 366 -38.90 9.69 0.88
CA VAL A 366 -39.02 10.75 -0.13
C VAL A 366 -39.50 12.03 0.51
N ILE A 367 -38.76 13.12 0.25
CA ILE A 367 -39.18 14.48 0.56
C ILE A 367 -39.41 15.23 -0.75
N GLU A 368 -40.66 15.56 -1.02
CA GLU A 368 -41.11 16.36 -2.18
C GLU A 368 -41.34 17.82 -1.78
N GLY A 369 -41.07 18.76 -2.67
CA GLY A 369 -41.60 20.12 -2.57
C GLY A 369 -40.72 21.16 -3.25
N PRO A 370 -41.12 22.44 -3.32
CA PRO A 370 -40.41 23.46 -4.09
C PRO A 370 -38.93 23.62 -3.72
N THR A 371 -38.16 24.30 -4.57
CA THR A 371 -36.78 24.67 -4.22
C THR A 371 -36.76 25.50 -2.94
N THR A 372 -35.65 25.47 -2.20
CA THR A 372 -35.45 26.27 -0.97
C THR A 372 -36.36 25.92 0.23
N THR A 373 -37.03 24.77 0.24
CA THR A 373 -37.83 24.30 1.39
C THR A 373 -37.04 23.45 2.41
N GLY A 374 -35.72 23.36 2.27
CA GLY A 374 -34.86 22.66 3.23
C GLY A 374 -34.72 21.13 3.04
N LYS A 375 -35.23 20.57 1.94
CA LYS A 375 -35.19 19.11 1.65
C LYS A 375 -33.77 18.53 1.66
N THR A 376 -32.89 19.08 0.84
CA THR A 376 -31.48 18.67 0.73
C THR A 376 -30.74 18.89 2.05
N LEU A 377 -31.00 20.02 2.73
CA LEU A 377 -30.41 20.30 4.03
C LEU A 377 -30.76 19.17 5.01
N PHE A 378 -32.04 18.84 5.15
CA PHE A 378 -32.51 17.81 6.08
C PHE A 378 -31.90 16.43 5.78
N VAL A 379 -31.95 15.98 4.52
CA VAL A 379 -31.44 14.65 4.15
C VAL A 379 -29.92 14.56 4.34
N LYS A 380 -29.18 15.65 4.12
CA LYS A 380 -27.73 15.69 4.36
C LYS A 380 -27.37 15.52 5.83
N LEU A 381 -28.16 16.07 6.77
CA LEU A 381 -27.95 15.86 8.22
C LEU A 381 -27.89 14.38 8.61
N ILE A 382 -28.59 13.53 7.84
CA ILE A 382 -28.65 12.08 8.01
C ILE A 382 -27.53 11.41 7.20
N ALA A 383 -27.48 11.70 5.90
CA ALA A 383 -26.64 10.99 4.93
C ALA A 383 -25.15 11.16 5.18
N GLU A 384 -24.71 12.30 5.71
CA GLU A 384 -23.28 12.59 5.92
C GLU A 384 -22.59 11.68 6.94
N ASN A 385 -23.34 10.92 7.74
CA ASN A 385 -22.78 9.91 8.66
C ASN A 385 -22.53 8.56 7.99
N TYR A 386 -22.99 8.41 6.75
CA TYR A 386 -22.93 7.18 5.98
C TYR A 386 -21.93 7.30 4.84
N ILE A 387 -21.35 6.17 4.46
CA ILE A 387 -20.70 6.04 3.17
C ILE A 387 -21.83 5.87 2.14
N TYR A 388 -22.27 6.98 1.55
CA TYR A 388 -23.39 6.98 0.61
C TYR A 388 -22.96 7.05 -0.85
N GLY A 389 -23.80 6.54 -1.72
CA GLY A 389 -23.70 6.68 -3.17
C GLY A 389 -24.78 7.63 -3.69
N THR A 390 -24.52 8.28 -4.83
CA THR A 390 -25.49 9.14 -5.50
C THR A 390 -25.82 8.63 -6.89
N VAL A 391 -27.07 8.84 -7.30
CA VAL A 391 -27.54 8.54 -8.67
C VAL A 391 -27.62 9.86 -9.44
N GLN A 392 -26.95 9.92 -10.59
CA GLN A 392 -26.94 11.13 -11.42
C GLN A 392 -28.27 11.32 -12.14
N ARG A 393 -28.66 12.59 -12.33
CA ARG A 393 -29.91 12.96 -13.03
C ARG A 393 -29.96 12.50 -14.49
N SER A 394 -28.79 12.32 -15.10
CA SER A 394 -28.62 11.86 -16.48
C SER A 394 -28.78 10.35 -16.65
N GLY A 395 -29.38 9.64 -15.69
CA GLY A 395 -29.45 8.17 -15.63
C GLY A 395 -29.99 7.51 -16.91
N ASP A 396 -30.86 8.19 -17.64
CA ASP A 396 -31.41 7.66 -18.90
C ASP A 396 -30.37 7.53 -20.04
N HIS A 397 -29.23 8.21 -19.93
CA HIS A 397 -28.18 8.17 -20.96
C HIS A 397 -27.20 7.01 -20.78
N SER A 398 -27.29 6.26 -19.66
CA SER A 398 -26.32 5.20 -19.37
C SER A 398 -26.90 4.10 -18.51
N GLN A 399 -26.72 2.85 -18.95
CA GLN A 399 -27.03 1.64 -18.16
C GLN A 399 -26.21 1.52 -16.85
N PHE A 400 -25.20 2.36 -16.64
CA PHE A 400 -24.32 2.34 -15.47
C PHE A 400 -24.76 3.30 -14.35
N PHE A 401 -25.99 3.82 -14.40
CA PHE A 401 -26.46 4.90 -13.50
C PHE A 401 -26.50 4.50 -12.01
N LEU A 402 -26.57 3.20 -11.70
CA LEU A 402 -26.57 2.66 -10.33
C LEU A 402 -25.20 2.21 -9.83
N MET A 403 -24.17 2.18 -10.69
CA MET A 403 -22.83 1.67 -10.33
C MET A 403 -22.24 2.37 -9.10
N ASN A 404 -22.54 3.65 -8.90
CA ASN A 404 -22.09 4.43 -7.74
C ASN A 404 -22.69 3.99 -6.39
N LEU A 405 -23.71 3.13 -6.40
CA LEU A 405 -24.34 2.58 -5.21
C LEU A 405 -23.63 1.32 -4.70
N LEU A 406 -22.71 0.72 -5.48
CA LEU A 406 -21.94 -0.43 -5.04
C LEU A 406 -21.01 -0.07 -3.88
N ASN A 407 -20.90 -0.99 -2.92
CA ASN A 407 -20.07 -0.83 -1.73
C ASN A 407 -20.42 0.45 -0.93
N LYS A 408 -21.71 0.78 -0.85
CA LYS A 408 -22.26 1.88 -0.05
C LYS A 408 -23.17 1.36 1.06
N ALA A 409 -23.40 2.18 2.07
CA ALA A 409 -24.35 1.90 3.15
C ALA A 409 -25.71 2.56 2.93
N LEU A 410 -25.77 3.59 2.08
CA LEU A 410 -26.94 4.43 1.86
C LEU A 410 -26.98 4.91 0.40
N ALA A 411 -28.17 4.99 -0.19
CA ALA A 411 -28.38 5.66 -1.48
C ALA A 411 -29.01 7.05 -1.24
N LEU A 412 -28.38 8.09 -1.75
CA LEU A 412 -28.88 9.46 -1.74
C LEU A 412 -29.19 9.92 -3.17
N MET A 413 -30.43 10.33 -3.43
CA MET A 413 -30.84 10.77 -4.76
C MET A 413 -31.45 12.16 -4.70
N GLU A 414 -30.82 13.11 -5.38
CA GLU A 414 -31.29 14.50 -5.45
C GLU A 414 -31.85 14.81 -6.83
N GLU A 415 -33.18 14.94 -6.90
CA GLU A 415 -33.98 15.03 -8.12
C GLU A 415 -33.73 13.85 -9.08
N PRO A 416 -33.97 12.59 -8.66
CA PRO A 416 -33.85 11.47 -9.57
C PRO A 416 -34.86 11.61 -10.70
N ARG A 417 -34.41 11.28 -11.92
CA ARG A 417 -35.28 11.18 -13.09
C ARG A 417 -35.60 9.71 -13.32
N ILE A 418 -36.80 9.30 -12.92
CA ILE A 418 -37.31 7.94 -13.16
C ILE A 418 -38.12 7.99 -14.45
N THR A 419 -37.71 7.24 -15.46
CA THR A 419 -38.42 7.15 -16.75
C THR A 419 -38.95 5.75 -16.97
N GLN A 420 -39.78 5.57 -17.99
CA GLN A 420 -40.30 4.26 -18.35
C GLN A 420 -39.21 3.22 -18.68
N LEU A 421 -38.00 3.66 -19.05
CA LEU A 421 -36.85 2.78 -19.30
C LEU A 421 -36.22 2.27 -18.01
N THR A 422 -36.08 3.14 -17.00
CA THR A 422 -35.39 2.84 -15.74
C THR A 422 -36.33 2.38 -14.63
N VAL A 423 -37.65 2.47 -14.84
CA VAL A 423 -38.66 2.25 -13.79
C VAL A 423 -38.57 0.88 -13.13
N ASN A 424 -38.21 -0.17 -13.85
CA ASN A 424 -38.11 -1.52 -13.28
C ASN A 424 -36.92 -1.64 -12.31
N ASP A 425 -35.76 -1.06 -12.66
CA ASP A 425 -34.61 -1.01 -11.76
C ASP A 425 -34.94 -0.20 -10.49
N PHE A 426 -35.67 0.90 -10.64
CA PHE A 426 -36.16 1.68 -9.49
C PHE A 426 -37.17 0.89 -8.65
N LYS A 427 -38.05 0.07 -9.24
CA LYS A 427 -38.95 -0.79 -8.45
C LYS A 427 -38.18 -1.81 -7.62
N GLU A 428 -37.10 -2.38 -8.14
CA GLU A 428 -36.25 -3.31 -7.39
C GLU A 428 -35.50 -2.58 -6.26
N LEU A 429 -34.88 -1.44 -6.59
CA LEU A 429 -34.12 -0.63 -5.64
C LEU A 429 -34.97 -0.08 -4.50
N LEU A 430 -36.09 0.57 -4.82
CA LEU A 430 -37.01 1.16 -3.83
C LEU A 430 -37.82 0.07 -3.11
N GLY A 431 -37.95 -1.12 -3.70
CA GLY A 431 -38.49 -2.30 -3.04
C GLY A 431 -37.50 -2.94 -2.04
N GLY A 432 -36.21 -2.68 -2.20
CA GLY A 432 -35.15 -3.24 -1.37
C GLY A 432 -34.77 -4.68 -1.73
N ASN A 433 -35.11 -5.13 -2.94
CA ASN A 433 -34.67 -6.44 -3.42
C ASN A 433 -33.24 -6.32 -3.94
N PRO A 434 -32.36 -7.29 -3.68
CA PRO A 434 -31.09 -7.37 -4.37
C PRO A 434 -31.32 -7.61 -5.87
N PHE A 435 -30.54 -6.98 -6.75
CA PHE A 435 -30.58 -7.20 -8.20
C PHE A 435 -29.19 -6.94 -8.83
N ASP A 436 -28.97 -7.44 -10.04
CA ASP A 436 -27.69 -7.28 -10.74
C ASP A 436 -27.69 -5.95 -11.51
N ILE A 437 -26.57 -5.23 -11.45
CA ILE A 437 -26.40 -3.95 -12.16
C ILE A 437 -25.15 -3.98 -13.02
N HIS A 438 -25.20 -3.21 -14.10
CA HIS A 438 -24.07 -3.08 -15.02
C HIS A 438 -22.95 -2.22 -14.41
N VAL A 439 -21.71 -2.70 -14.57
CA VAL A 439 -20.48 -2.02 -14.14
C VAL A 439 -19.57 -1.77 -15.35
N LYS A 440 -18.97 -0.58 -15.45
CA LYS A 440 -18.09 -0.27 -16.57
C LYS A 440 -16.84 -1.15 -16.55
N HIS A 441 -16.49 -1.73 -17.70
CA HIS A 441 -15.27 -2.53 -17.92
C HIS A 441 -15.13 -3.76 -17.01
N GLN A 442 -16.21 -4.19 -16.35
CA GLN A 442 -16.24 -5.34 -15.47
C GLN A 442 -17.55 -6.11 -15.67
N LYS A 443 -17.65 -7.27 -15.03
CA LYS A 443 -18.90 -8.05 -15.04
C LYS A 443 -19.96 -7.35 -14.20
N ASP A 444 -21.21 -7.69 -14.46
CA ASP A 444 -22.33 -7.22 -13.64
C ASP A 444 -22.12 -7.60 -12.17
N GLU A 445 -22.49 -6.69 -11.28
CA GLU A 445 -22.35 -6.87 -9.83
C GLU A 445 -23.71 -6.84 -9.16
N ARG A 446 -23.84 -7.64 -8.09
CA ARG A 446 -25.06 -7.73 -7.29
C ARG A 446 -25.18 -6.52 -6.36
N LEU A 447 -26.10 -5.61 -6.65
CA LEU A 447 -26.46 -4.55 -5.72
C LEU A 447 -27.30 -5.13 -4.58
N GLN A 448 -26.78 -4.98 -3.36
CA GLN A 448 -27.49 -5.38 -2.14
C GLN A 448 -28.51 -4.32 -1.71
N ARG A 449 -29.39 -4.68 -0.79
CA ARG A 449 -30.40 -3.76 -0.24
C ARG A 449 -29.74 -2.57 0.48
N LEU A 450 -30.09 -1.35 0.05
CA LEU A 450 -29.65 -0.09 0.66
C LEU A 450 -30.87 0.76 1.05
N PRO A 451 -30.91 1.39 2.23
CA PRO A 451 -31.89 2.46 2.46
C PRO A 451 -31.73 3.56 1.40
N VAL A 452 -32.86 4.11 0.92
CA VAL A 452 -32.86 5.13 -0.14
C VAL A 452 -33.48 6.42 0.39
N LEU A 453 -32.73 7.52 0.35
CA LEU A 453 -33.22 8.86 0.66
C LEU A 453 -33.34 9.66 -0.64
N ILE A 454 -34.51 10.25 -0.87
CA ILE A 454 -34.82 10.98 -2.10
C ILE A 454 -35.30 12.38 -1.75
N THR A 455 -34.74 13.38 -2.42
CA THR A 455 -35.30 14.74 -2.47
C THR A 455 -35.76 15.04 -3.89
N THR A 456 -36.94 15.65 -4.05
CA THR A 456 -37.40 16.09 -5.38
C THR A 456 -38.31 17.31 -5.34
N ASN A 457 -38.26 18.13 -6.38
CA ASN A 457 -39.10 19.32 -6.55
C ASN A 457 -40.46 19.00 -7.17
N ASN A 458 -40.52 17.96 -8.00
CA ASN A 458 -41.70 17.54 -8.72
C ASN A 458 -42.14 16.17 -8.24
N ASN A 459 -43.33 15.76 -8.66
CA ASN A 459 -43.80 14.41 -8.40
C ASN A 459 -42.76 13.38 -8.90
N LEU A 460 -42.35 12.46 -8.01
CA LEU A 460 -41.32 11.46 -8.27
C LEU A 460 -41.62 10.59 -9.51
N VAL A 461 -42.90 10.39 -9.81
CA VAL A 461 -43.36 9.54 -10.91
C VAL A 461 -43.80 10.32 -12.15
N TYR A 462 -43.37 11.58 -12.27
CA TYR A 462 -43.79 12.50 -13.33
C TYR A 462 -43.56 11.95 -14.76
N TYR A 463 -42.51 11.17 -15.00
CA TYR A 463 -42.18 10.62 -16.33
C TYR A 463 -42.53 9.14 -16.50
N VAL A 464 -43.43 8.62 -15.66
CA VAL A 464 -43.76 7.19 -15.59
C VAL A 464 -45.27 7.01 -15.80
N LEU A 465 -45.68 5.93 -16.46
CA LEU A 465 -47.09 5.60 -16.63
C LEU A 465 -47.78 5.29 -15.28
N ASP A 466 -49.06 5.62 -15.15
CA ASP A 466 -49.81 5.53 -13.88
C ASP A 466 -49.68 4.19 -13.12
N PRO A 467 -49.77 3.00 -13.76
CA PRO A 467 -49.65 1.74 -13.04
C PRO A 467 -48.28 1.58 -12.37
N ASP A 468 -47.23 1.98 -13.09
CA ASP A 468 -45.86 1.90 -12.60
C ASP A 468 -45.56 3.01 -11.60
N GLY A 469 -46.16 4.19 -11.78
CA GLY A 469 -46.10 5.29 -10.83
C GLY A 469 -46.68 4.89 -9.47
N LYS A 470 -47.85 4.23 -9.45
CA LYS A 470 -48.44 3.69 -8.21
C LYS A 470 -47.50 2.68 -7.54
N ALA A 471 -46.91 1.77 -8.32
CA ALA A 471 -45.96 0.79 -7.80
C ALA A 471 -44.73 1.47 -7.17
N ILE A 472 -44.19 2.53 -7.76
CA ILE A 472 -43.08 3.29 -7.18
C ILE A 472 -43.51 3.95 -5.86
N LEU A 473 -44.67 4.61 -5.82
CA LEU A 473 -45.15 5.31 -4.63
C LEU A 473 -45.44 4.36 -3.45
N GLU A 474 -45.95 3.15 -3.71
CA GLU A 474 -46.17 2.13 -2.67
C GLU A 474 -44.87 1.68 -1.98
N ARG A 475 -43.72 1.85 -2.65
CA ARG A 475 -42.39 1.53 -2.12
C ARG A 475 -41.75 2.67 -1.32
N CYS A 476 -42.44 3.80 -1.19
CA CYS A 476 -41.94 5.03 -0.60
C CYS A 476 -42.73 5.47 0.64
N PHE A 477 -42.02 5.91 1.69
CA PHE A 477 -42.57 6.86 2.65
C PHE A 477 -42.44 8.25 2.07
N TYR A 478 -43.53 9.02 2.05
CA TYR A 478 -43.63 10.22 1.22
C TYR A 478 -44.08 11.42 2.05
N TYR A 479 -43.26 12.46 2.08
CA TYR A 479 -43.52 13.69 2.82
C TYR A 479 -43.36 14.92 1.93
N LYS A 480 -44.07 16.00 2.26
CA LYS A 480 -44.04 17.24 1.50
C LYS A 480 -43.50 18.40 2.34
N PHE A 481 -42.44 19.04 1.86
CA PHE A 481 -41.91 20.29 2.39
C PHE A 481 -42.35 21.44 1.49
N LEU A 482 -43.41 22.14 1.89
CA LEU A 482 -44.07 23.20 1.12
C LEU A 482 -43.59 24.60 1.53
N ILE A 483 -43.17 24.77 2.78
CA ILE A 483 -42.81 26.08 3.33
C ILE A 483 -41.34 26.40 3.01
N LYS A 484 -41.11 27.60 2.47
CA LYS A 484 -39.79 28.10 2.11
C LYS A 484 -38.98 28.47 3.35
N VAL A 485 -37.71 28.07 3.39
CA VAL A 485 -36.76 28.51 4.42
C VAL A 485 -36.44 29.99 4.22
N GLY A 486 -36.45 30.75 5.31
CA GLY A 486 -36.35 32.21 5.33
C GLY A 486 -37.68 32.93 5.14
N SER A 487 -38.81 32.22 5.24
CA SER A 487 -40.14 32.83 5.31
C SER A 487 -40.53 33.20 6.74
N GLU A 488 -41.63 33.94 6.92
CA GLU A 488 -42.13 34.27 8.26
C GLU A 488 -42.50 33.02 9.08
N GLU A 489 -43.03 31.99 8.43
CA GLU A 489 -43.42 30.73 9.07
C GLU A 489 -42.24 29.78 9.33
N LEU A 490 -41.16 29.91 8.56
CA LEU A 490 -39.95 29.11 8.69
C LEU A 490 -38.72 29.98 8.42
N PRO A 491 -38.17 30.63 9.46
CA PRO A 491 -37.00 31.49 9.32
C PRO A 491 -35.76 30.69 8.90
N GLU A 492 -34.68 31.38 8.58
CA GLU A 492 -33.39 30.72 8.32
C GLU A 492 -32.91 29.95 9.56
N PRO A 493 -32.17 28.84 9.39
CA PRO A 493 -31.56 28.14 10.50
C PRO A 493 -30.70 29.10 11.34
N PRO A 494 -30.78 29.04 12.67
CA PRO A 494 -30.04 29.94 13.55
C PRO A 494 -28.51 29.72 13.48
N CYS A 495 -28.09 28.56 12.96
CA CYS A 495 -26.69 28.18 12.82
C CYS A 495 -26.52 27.19 11.65
N HIS A 496 -25.27 26.89 11.32
CA HIS A 496 -24.97 25.81 10.38
C HIS A 496 -25.32 24.45 11.01
N LEU A 497 -26.48 23.91 10.62
CA LEU A 497 -26.93 22.62 11.08
C LEU A 497 -25.96 21.50 10.66
N CYS A 498 -25.81 20.52 11.53
CA CYS A 498 -24.97 19.35 11.33
C CYS A 498 -25.62 18.16 12.05
N THR A 499 -25.07 16.97 11.87
CA THR A 499 -25.63 15.75 12.45
C THR A 499 -25.82 15.82 13.97
N CYS A 500 -24.99 16.55 14.73
CA CYS A 500 -25.21 16.75 16.17
C CYS A 500 -26.63 17.22 16.51
N HIS A 501 -27.11 18.21 15.75
CA HIS A 501 -28.45 18.77 15.92
C HIS A 501 -29.50 17.72 15.63
N PHE A 502 -29.36 17.02 14.50
CA PHE A 502 -30.29 15.95 14.10
C PHE A 502 -30.31 14.80 15.10
N ARG A 503 -29.15 14.35 15.60
CA ARG A 503 -29.03 13.30 16.62
C ARG A 503 -29.80 13.66 17.88
N ASN A 504 -29.52 14.82 18.45
CA ASN A 504 -30.15 15.23 19.71
C ASN A 504 -31.66 15.45 19.52
N TRP A 505 -32.05 16.01 18.37
CA TRP A 505 -33.44 16.15 17.97
C TRP A 505 -34.14 14.78 17.82
N TYR A 506 -33.48 13.80 17.22
CA TYR A 506 -34.00 12.44 17.02
C TYR A 506 -34.24 11.73 18.36
N PHE A 507 -33.23 11.65 19.23
CA PHE A 507 -33.31 10.91 20.50
C PHE A 507 -34.20 11.53 21.58
N LYS A 508 -34.55 12.82 21.45
CA LYS A 508 -35.54 13.42 22.37
C LYS A 508 -36.98 12.99 22.07
N ASN A 509 -37.22 12.36 20.92
CA ASN A 509 -38.56 12.19 20.35
C ASN A 509 -38.83 10.77 19.84
N ILE A 510 -37.92 9.85 20.13
CA ILE A 510 -38.10 8.41 20.10
C ILE A 510 -37.78 7.91 21.49
#